data_AF-A0A3C1WSK6-F1
#
_entry.id   AF-A0A3C1WSK6-F1
#
_cell.length_a   1.000
_cell.length_b   1.000
_cell.length_c   1.000
_cell.angle_alpha   90.00
_cell.angle_beta   90.00
_cell.angle_gamma   90.00
#
_symmetry.space_group_name_H-M   'P 1'
#
loop_
_entity.id
_entity.type
_entity.pdbx_description
1 polymer ?
#
loop_
_entity_poly.entity_id
_entity_poly.type
_entity_poly.pdbx_seq_one_letter_code
_entity_poly.pdbx_strand_id
1 'polypeptide(L)'
;TDDEARDAIVVPAEEEGKKYEPAAIDEIIRATGSYPYFIQEFCYQVWNNADGDTITLKDVKGSEKQYIETLDNGFFMVRFERCTDREKNFMYAMVDCGELPCTISNVAKNMQKQVTQISPIRAQLINKGLIYAAKYGEIDFTVPKFDEFLIRKRG
;
A
#
# COMPACT_ATOMS: atom_id res chain seq x y z
N THR A 1 -1.14 9.95 -12.11
CA THR A 1 -0.21 11.04 -11.71
C THR A 1 -0.77 11.71 -10.47
N ASP A 2 -0.02 12.61 -9.82
CA ASP A 2 -0.54 13.34 -8.65
C ASP A 2 -1.73 14.23 -9.02
N ASP A 3 -1.77 14.74 -10.27
CA ASP A 3 -2.93 15.48 -10.80
C ASP A 3 -4.19 14.59 -10.88
N GLU A 4 -4.08 13.38 -11.43
CA GLU A 4 -5.20 12.42 -11.48
C GLU A 4 -5.67 12.00 -10.08
N ALA A 5 -4.73 11.85 -9.14
CA ALA A 5 -5.06 11.54 -7.74
C ALA A 5 -5.81 12.69 -7.08
N ARG A 6 -5.39 13.94 -7.34
CA ARG A 6 -6.08 15.14 -6.87
C ARG A 6 -7.50 15.23 -7.43
N ASP A 7 -7.68 15.00 -8.72
CA ASP A 7 -9.01 15.01 -9.35
C ASP A 7 -9.91 13.91 -8.76
N ALA A 8 -9.36 12.72 -8.51
CA ALA A 8 -10.09 11.62 -7.87
C ALA A 8 -10.56 11.94 -6.43
N ILE A 9 -9.97 12.94 -5.76
CA ILE A 9 -10.36 13.41 -4.43
C ILE A 9 -11.36 14.57 -4.54
N VAL A 10 -11.05 15.56 -5.38
CA VAL A 10 -11.76 16.86 -5.41
C VAL A 10 -13.08 16.76 -6.16
N VAL A 11 -13.09 16.15 -7.34
CA VAL A 11 -14.28 16.12 -8.21
C VAL A 11 -15.48 15.48 -7.49
N PRO A 12 -15.36 14.30 -6.84
CA PRO A 12 -16.50 13.70 -6.13
C PRO A 12 -16.97 14.55 -4.94
N ALA A 13 -16.07 15.29 -4.29
CA ALA A 13 -16.46 16.16 -3.17
C ALA A 13 -17.28 17.36 -3.65
N GLU A 14 -16.85 18.00 -4.74
CA GLU A 14 -17.53 19.17 -5.32
C GLU A 14 -18.95 18.80 -5.80
N GLU A 15 -19.13 17.62 -6.39
CA GLU A 15 -20.46 17.10 -6.80
C GLU A 15 -21.42 16.94 -5.61
N GLU A 16 -20.90 16.64 -4.43
CA GLU A 16 -21.65 16.48 -3.18
C GLU A 16 -21.66 17.77 -2.32
N GLY A 17 -21.20 18.90 -2.86
CA GLY A 17 -21.16 20.19 -2.16
C GLY A 17 -20.11 20.29 -1.04
N LYS A 18 -19.18 19.35 -0.96
CA LYS A 18 -18.06 19.33 -0.02
C LYS A 18 -16.78 19.89 -0.66
N LYS A 19 -15.85 20.34 0.18
CA LYS A 19 -14.52 20.79 -0.26
C LYS A 19 -13.43 20.29 0.67
N TYR A 20 -12.24 20.08 0.14
CA TYR A 20 -11.04 19.74 0.92
C TYR A 20 -10.14 20.97 1.10
N GLU A 21 -9.53 21.10 2.27
CA GLU A 21 -8.34 21.94 2.42
C GLU A 21 -7.18 21.36 1.59
N PRO A 22 -6.30 22.21 1.00
CA PRO A 22 -5.15 21.72 0.24
C PRO A 22 -4.29 20.70 0.99
N ALA A 23 -4.02 20.96 2.28
CA ALA A 23 -3.22 20.06 3.12
C ALA A 23 -3.91 18.70 3.36
N ALA A 24 -5.25 18.64 3.33
CA ALA A 24 -6.00 17.40 3.45
C ALA A 24 -5.83 16.53 2.19
N ILE A 25 -5.84 17.16 1.01
CA ILE A 25 -5.59 16.47 -0.28
C ILE A 25 -4.18 15.90 -0.31
N ASP A 26 -3.17 16.71 0.03
CA ASP A 26 -1.77 16.30 0.01
C ASP A 26 -1.53 15.10 0.94
N GLU A 27 -2.17 15.10 2.10
CA GLU A 27 -2.09 13.99 3.05
C GLU A 27 -2.74 12.71 2.54
N ILE A 28 -3.91 12.79 1.88
CA ILE A 28 -4.56 11.63 1.26
C ILE A 28 -3.67 11.05 0.15
N ILE A 29 -3.11 11.90 -0.72
CA ILE A 29 -2.21 11.46 -1.79
C ILE A 29 -0.98 10.74 -1.21
N ARG A 30 -0.35 11.33 -0.18
CA ARG A 30 0.80 10.73 0.53
C ARG A 30 0.46 9.38 1.15
N ALA A 31 -0.65 9.28 1.87
CA ALA A 31 -1.04 8.07 2.59
C ALA A 31 -1.41 6.93 1.63
N THR A 32 -2.04 7.27 0.50
CA THR A 32 -2.56 6.29 -0.48
C THR A 32 -1.54 5.90 -1.54
N GLY A 33 -0.43 6.64 -1.66
CA GLY A 33 0.54 6.47 -2.75
C GLY A 33 -0.10 6.68 -4.13
N SER A 34 -1.09 7.58 -4.20
CA SER A 34 -1.85 7.90 -5.41
C SER A 34 -2.63 6.70 -6.01
N TYR A 35 -2.85 5.62 -5.24
CA TYR A 35 -3.53 4.42 -5.73
C TYR A 35 -5.07 4.62 -5.71
N PRO A 36 -5.77 4.55 -6.86
CA PRO A 36 -7.19 4.97 -6.95
C PRO A 36 -8.13 4.30 -5.94
N TYR A 37 -8.00 2.99 -5.74
CA TYR A 37 -8.82 2.28 -4.77
C TYR A 37 -8.53 2.72 -3.32
N PHE A 38 -7.28 3.05 -3.00
CA PHE A 38 -6.89 3.54 -1.67
C PHE A 38 -7.39 4.96 -1.43
N ILE A 39 -7.37 5.81 -2.45
CA ILE A 39 -7.98 7.15 -2.41
C ILE A 39 -9.47 7.03 -2.11
N GLN A 40 -10.19 6.20 -2.86
CA GLN A 40 -11.63 6.00 -2.66
C GLN A 40 -11.96 5.52 -1.24
N GLU A 41 -11.23 4.50 -0.75
CA GLU A 41 -11.42 3.99 0.61
C GLU A 41 -11.12 5.07 1.66
N PHE A 42 -10.02 5.81 1.52
CA PHE A 42 -9.66 6.83 2.51
C PHE A 42 -10.66 7.98 2.51
N CYS A 43 -11.04 8.50 1.34
CA CYS A 43 -12.08 9.52 1.22
C CYS A 43 -13.41 9.08 1.82
N TYR A 44 -13.82 7.82 1.62
CA TYR A 44 -15.02 7.27 2.24
C TYR A 44 -14.96 7.32 3.77
N GLN A 45 -13.85 6.89 4.38
CA GLN A 45 -13.68 6.96 5.84
C GLN A 45 -13.63 8.40 6.35
N VAL A 46 -13.00 9.31 5.61
CA VAL A 46 -12.95 10.74 5.96
C VAL A 46 -14.34 11.37 5.92
N TRP A 47 -15.13 11.10 4.89
CA TRP A 47 -16.49 11.64 4.77
C TRP A 47 -17.45 11.17 5.84
N ASN A 48 -17.28 9.95 6.36
CA ASN A 48 -18.10 9.42 7.43
C ASN A 48 -17.77 10.02 8.80
N ASN A 49 -16.56 10.58 8.96
CA ASN A 49 -16.05 11.08 10.24
C ASN A 49 -15.96 12.62 10.30
N ALA A 50 -15.92 13.30 9.15
CA ALA A 50 -15.82 14.75 9.06
C ALA A 50 -17.19 15.41 9.33
N ASP A 51 -17.17 16.49 10.11
CA ASP A 51 -18.35 17.33 10.35
C ASP A 51 -18.37 18.54 9.40
N GLY A 52 -19.53 18.79 8.78
CA GLY A 52 -19.75 19.93 7.90
C GLY A 52 -19.19 19.76 6.48
N ASP A 53 -19.12 20.88 5.74
CA ASP A 53 -18.88 20.86 4.29
C ASP A 53 -17.41 21.06 3.91
N THR A 54 -16.53 21.31 4.89
CA THR A 54 -15.09 21.54 4.66
C THR A 54 -14.27 20.48 5.38
N ILE A 55 -13.62 19.63 4.60
CA ILE A 55 -12.77 18.56 5.10
C ILE A 55 -11.37 19.11 5.35
N THR A 56 -10.94 19.03 6.60
CA THR A 56 -9.68 19.56 7.09
C THR A 56 -8.61 18.49 7.18
N LEU A 57 -7.34 18.91 7.35
CA LEU A 57 -6.26 17.97 7.66
C LEU A 57 -6.53 17.16 8.94
N LYS A 58 -7.25 17.74 9.90
CA LYS A 58 -7.59 17.05 11.16
C LYS A 58 -8.54 15.88 10.90
N ASP A 59 -9.51 16.04 10.00
CA ASP A 59 -10.46 15.00 9.67
C ASP A 59 -9.76 13.82 8.97
N VAL A 60 -8.86 14.12 8.03
CA VAL A 60 -8.02 13.12 7.35
C VAL A 60 -7.18 12.31 8.35
N LYS A 61 -6.45 13.00 9.23
CA LYS A 61 -5.64 12.34 10.27
C LYS A 61 -6.49 11.57 11.28
N GLY A 62 -7.68 12.07 11.59
CA GLY A 62 -8.64 11.39 12.47
C GLY A 62 -9.12 10.06 11.91
N SER A 63 -9.21 9.94 10.58
CA SER A 63 -9.66 8.73 9.89
C SER A 63 -8.54 7.75 9.50
N GLU A 64 -7.27 8.13 9.63
CA GLU A 64 -6.13 7.33 9.15
C GLU A 64 -6.09 5.92 9.77
N LYS A 65 -6.34 5.83 11.09
CA LYS A 65 -6.36 4.54 11.79
C LYS A 65 -7.41 3.59 11.21
N GLN A 66 -8.63 4.07 11.02
CA GLN A 66 -9.73 3.26 10.50
C GLN A 66 -9.47 2.84 9.05
N TYR A 67 -8.95 3.75 8.23
CA TYR A 67 -8.51 3.47 6.87
C TYR A 67 -7.46 2.36 6.81
N ILE A 68 -6.42 2.44 7.64
CA ILE A 68 -5.37 1.40 7.73
C ILE A 68 -5.98 0.06 8.15
N GLU A 69 -6.82 0.04 9.18
CA GLU A 69 -7.47 -1.18 9.67
C GLU A 69 -8.35 -1.84 8.59
N THR A 70 -9.07 -1.05 7.78
CA THR A 70 -9.87 -1.56 6.66
C THR A 70 -8.99 -2.20 5.59
N LEU A 71 -7.88 -1.55 5.19
CA LEU A 71 -6.98 -2.12 4.20
C LEU A 71 -6.26 -3.37 4.71
N ASP A 72 -5.80 -3.34 5.97
CA ASP A 72 -5.09 -4.45 6.60
C ASP A 72 -5.98 -5.69 6.68
N ASN A 73 -7.22 -5.55 7.16
CA ASN A 73 -8.13 -6.68 7.35
C ASN A 73 -8.81 -7.14 6.06
N GLY A 74 -8.90 -6.27 5.05
CA GLY A 74 -9.53 -6.55 3.76
C GLY A 74 -8.51 -6.75 2.65
N PHE A 75 -8.11 -5.64 2.03
CA PHE A 75 -7.34 -5.63 0.79
C PHE A 75 -6.01 -6.41 0.88
N PHE A 76 -5.27 -6.21 1.97
CA PHE A 76 -3.97 -6.85 2.17
C PHE A 76 -4.11 -8.27 2.72
N MET A 77 -4.93 -8.50 3.76
CA MET A 77 -5.08 -9.83 4.36
C MET A 77 -5.48 -10.89 3.33
N VAL A 78 -6.48 -10.61 2.48
CA VAL A 78 -6.97 -11.58 1.49
C VAL A 78 -5.87 -11.99 0.49
N ARG A 79 -4.95 -11.09 0.16
CA ARG A 79 -3.78 -11.37 -0.69
C ARG A 79 -2.73 -12.16 0.06
N PHE A 80 -2.45 -11.78 1.30
CA PHE A 80 -1.48 -12.42 2.17
C PHE A 80 -1.86 -13.86 2.53
N GLU A 81 -3.13 -14.14 2.80
CA GLU A 81 -3.62 -15.47 3.16
C GLU A 81 -3.52 -16.50 2.02
N ARG A 82 -3.52 -16.04 0.76
CA ARG A 82 -3.30 -16.89 -0.42
C ARG A 82 -1.83 -17.31 -0.59
N CYS A 83 -0.94 -16.81 0.25
CA CYS A 83 0.48 -17.15 0.23
C CYS A 83 0.77 -18.35 1.15
N THR A 84 1.62 -19.25 0.66
CA THR A 84 2.30 -20.25 1.47
C THR A 84 3.27 -19.59 2.44
N ASP A 85 3.68 -20.30 3.50
CA ASP A 85 4.63 -19.76 4.47
C ASP A 85 5.97 -19.39 3.84
N ARG A 86 6.40 -20.11 2.80
CA ARG A 86 7.63 -19.79 2.05
C ARG A 86 7.52 -18.49 1.27
N GLU A 87 6.36 -18.21 0.68
CA GLU A 87 6.08 -16.95 -0.02
C GLU A 87 5.97 -15.79 0.97
N LYS A 88 5.31 -15.98 2.11
CA LYS A 88 5.25 -14.99 3.19
C LYS A 88 6.64 -14.64 3.70
N ASN A 89 7.48 -15.65 3.98
CA ASN A 89 8.86 -15.46 4.40
C ASN A 89 9.70 -14.71 3.36
N PHE A 90 9.43 -14.92 2.06
CA PHE A 90 10.10 -14.16 0.99
C PHE A 90 9.70 -12.68 1.04
N MET A 91 8.39 -12.38 1.16
CA MET A 91 7.93 -10.98 1.26
C MET A 91 8.44 -10.31 2.53
N TYR A 92 8.53 -11.03 3.65
CA TYR A 92 9.17 -10.54 4.86
C TYR A 92 10.67 -10.25 4.65
N ALA A 93 11.39 -11.10 3.92
CA ALA A 93 12.78 -10.86 3.59
C ALA A 93 12.98 -9.66 2.64
N MET A 94 11.98 -9.32 1.82
CA MET A 94 11.96 -8.06 1.07
C MET A 94 11.84 -6.85 2.01
N VAL A 95 10.94 -6.89 2.99
CA VAL A 95 10.82 -5.85 4.02
C VAL A 95 12.14 -5.68 4.79
N ASP A 96 12.82 -6.79 5.11
CA ASP A 96 14.11 -6.78 5.81
C ASP A 96 15.26 -6.19 4.98
N CYS A 97 15.05 -5.90 3.69
CA CYS A 97 16.03 -5.14 2.90
C CYS A 97 16.09 -3.66 3.35
N GLY A 98 15.04 -3.14 4.01
CA GLY A 98 14.97 -1.78 4.53
C GLY A 98 14.65 -0.70 3.49
N GLU A 99 14.76 -1.01 2.21
CA GLU A 99 14.39 -0.14 1.09
C GLU A 99 13.78 -0.95 -0.06
N LEU A 100 12.90 -0.30 -0.82
CA LEU A 100 12.25 -0.83 -2.01
C LEU A 100 12.41 0.16 -3.19
N PRO A 101 12.59 -0.32 -4.43
CA PRO A 101 12.75 -1.73 -4.83
C PRO A 101 14.03 -2.34 -4.23
N CYS A 102 14.01 -3.64 -3.93
CA CYS A 102 15.15 -4.34 -3.34
C CYS A 102 15.78 -5.33 -4.32
N THR A 103 17.07 -5.63 -4.15
CA THR A 103 17.74 -6.62 -5.00
C THR A 103 17.39 -8.04 -4.60
N ILE A 104 17.25 -8.94 -5.58
CA ILE A 104 17.01 -10.36 -5.31
C ILE A 104 18.15 -11.00 -4.49
N SER A 105 19.37 -10.47 -4.61
CA SER A 105 20.54 -10.88 -3.84
C SER A 105 20.40 -10.54 -2.35
N ASN A 106 19.88 -9.35 -2.02
CA ASN A 106 19.61 -8.96 -0.64
C ASN A 106 18.50 -9.83 -0.02
N VAL A 107 17.43 -10.12 -0.77
CA VAL A 107 16.38 -11.05 -0.32
C VAL A 107 16.96 -12.43 -0.05
N ALA A 108 17.78 -12.96 -0.95
CA ALA A 108 18.44 -14.26 -0.76
C ALA A 108 19.33 -14.28 0.49
N LYS A 109 20.09 -13.20 0.72
CA LYS A 109 20.92 -13.02 1.91
C LYS A 109 20.06 -13.03 3.19
N ASN A 110 18.97 -12.27 3.22
CA ASN A 110 18.05 -12.22 4.36
C ASN A 110 17.38 -13.58 4.63
N MET A 111 17.10 -14.35 3.58
CA MET A 111 16.58 -15.72 3.69
C MET A 111 17.64 -16.78 4.00
N GLN A 112 18.93 -16.43 4.00
CA GLN A 112 20.07 -17.36 4.10
C GLN A 112 20.00 -18.48 3.03
N LYS A 113 19.73 -18.09 1.79
CA LYS A 113 19.60 -18.98 0.63
C LYS A 113 20.43 -18.45 -0.53
N GLN A 114 20.73 -19.33 -1.49
CA GLN A 114 21.21 -18.90 -2.80
C GLN A 114 20.07 -18.32 -3.63
N VAL A 115 20.37 -17.35 -4.50
CA VAL A 115 19.39 -16.75 -5.42
C VAL A 115 18.65 -17.82 -6.23
N THR A 116 19.35 -18.85 -6.71
CA THR A 116 18.76 -19.97 -7.46
C THR A 116 17.72 -20.75 -6.67
N GLN A 117 17.83 -20.82 -5.34
CA GLN A 117 16.89 -21.54 -4.48
C GLN A 117 15.58 -20.77 -4.25
N ILE A 118 15.61 -19.43 -4.41
CA ILE A 118 14.45 -18.57 -4.20
C ILE A 118 13.78 -18.15 -5.52
N SER A 119 14.43 -18.39 -6.67
CA SER A 119 13.87 -18.10 -8.00
C SER A 119 12.47 -18.67 -8.24
N PRO A 120 12.14 -19.92 -7.85
CA PRO A 120 10.78 -20.44 -8.01
C PRO A 120 9.74 -19.69 -7.18
N ILE A 121 10.09 -19.30 -5.94
CA ILE A 121 9.20 -18.55 -5.05
C ILE A 121 8.95 -17.14 -5.62
N ARG A 122 10.01 -16.49 -6.12
CA ARG A 122 9.91 -15.21 -6.83
C ARG A 122 8.93 -15.30 -8.00
N ALA A 123 9.04 -16.33 -8.84
CA ALA A 123 8.15 -16.52 -9.98
C ALA A 123 6.69 -16.73 -9.55
N GLN A 124 6.45 -17.48 -8.46
CA GLN A 124 5.12 -17.68 -7.90
C GLN A 124 4.50 -16.37 -7.39
N LEU A 125 5.26 -15.55 -6.66
CA LEU A 125 4.80 -14.24 -6.18
C LEU A 125 4.49 -13.27 -7.33
N ILE A 126 5.30 -13.28 -8.40
CA ILE A 126 5.02 -12.51 -9.63
C ILE A 126 3.73 -13.01 -10.28
N ASN A 127 3.55 -14.32 -10.43
CA ASN A 127 2.33 -14.90 -11.02
C ASN A 127 1.07 -14.59 -10.18
N LYS A 128 1.20 -14.48 -8.85
CA LYS A 128 0.13 -14.03 -7.96
C LYS A 128 -0.12 -12.52 -8.02
N GLY A 129 0.71 -11.77 -8.73
CA GLY A 129 0.63 -10.32 -8.83
C GLY A 129 0.91 -9.62 -7.51
N LEU A 130 1.76 -10.19 -6.64
CA LEU A 130 2.15 -9.58 -5.36
C LEU A 130 3.42 -8.76 -5.47
N ILE A 131 4.32 -9.18 -6.34
CA ILE A 131 5.57 -8.48 -6.63
C ILE A 131 5.78 -8.37 -8.15
N TYR A 132 6.62 -7.45 -8.58
CA TYR A 132 7.04 -7.31 -9.97
C TYR A 132 8.55 -7.07 -10.05
N ALA A 133 9.13 -7.23 -11.25
CA ALA A 133 10.52 -6.87 -11.51
C ALA A 133 10.61 -5.39 -11.84
N ALA A 134 11.14 -4.58 -10.93
CA ALA A 134 11.24 -3.13 -11.11
C ALA A 134 12.36 -2.77 -12.12
N LYS A 135 13.51 -3.43 -12.01
CA LYS A 135 14.66 -3.34 -12.91
C LYS A 135 15.39 -4.69 -12.96
N TYR A 136 16.47 -4.78 -13.75
CA TYR A 136 17.29 -5.98 -13.79
C TYR A 136 17.83 -6.33 -12.39
N GLY A 137 17.35 -7.45 -11.83
CA GLY A 137 17.77 -7.93 -10.50
C GLY A 137 17.04 -7.29 -9.32
N GLU A 138 16.14 -6.35 -9.55
CA GLU A 138 15.37 -5.65 -8.53
C GLU A 138 13.89 -6.05 -8.56
N ILE A 139 13.26 -6.10 -7.38
CA ILE A 139 11.85 -6.42 -7.21
C ILE A 139 11.17 -5.47 -6.22
N ASP A 140 9.87 -5.30 -6.40
CA ASP A 140 9.04 -4.45 -5.56
C ASP A 140 7.60 -5.00 -5.49
N PHE A 141 6.79 -4.52 -4.54
CA PHE A 141 5.39 -4.88 -4.41
C PHE A 141 4.55 -4.22 -5.51
N THR A 142 3.56 -4.95 -6.04
CA THR A 142 2.68 -4.45 -7.11
C THR A 142 1.71 -3.36 -6.65
N VAL A 143 1.52 -3.23 -5.34
CA VAL A 143 0.63 -2.25 -4.72
C VAL A 143 1.40 -1.52 -3.64
N PRO A 144 1.16 -0.21 -3.45
CA PRO A 144 1.84 0.54 -2.40
C PRO A 144 1.42 0.04 -1.02
N LYS A 145 2.23 0.36 0.00
CA LYS A 145 1.94 0.11 1.42
C LYS A 145 1.85 -1.36 1.84
N PHE A 146 2.12 -2.31 0.94
CA PHE A 146 2.13 -3.74 1.26
C PHE A 146 3.25 -4.10 2.26
N ASP A 147 4.40 -3.45 2.13
CA ASP A 147 5.52 -3.51 3.06
C ASP A 147 5.13 -3.03 4.46
N GLU A 148 4.46 -1.89 4.55
CA GLU A 148 3.98 -1.35 5.83
C GLU A 148 2.95 -2.29 6.49
N PHE A 149 2.05 -2.89 5.70
CA PHE A 149 1.15 -3.94 6.17
C PHE A 149 1.92 -5.13 6.74
N LEU A 150 2.96 -5.60 6.05
CA LEU A 150 3.78 -6.73 6.54
C LEU A 150 4.51 -6.38 7.84
N ILE A 151 5.00 -5.15 8.00
CA ILE A 151 5.61 -4.68 9.26
C ILE A 151 4.59 -4.77 10.40
N ARG A 152 3.37 -4.24 10.19
CA ARG A 152 2.29 -4.30 11.20
C ARG A 152 1.87 -5.74 11.51
N LYS A 153 1.77 -6.61 10.50
CA LYS A 153 1.35 -8.02 10.66
C LYS A 153 2.38 -8.90 11.35
N ARG A 154 3.65 -8.52 11.32
CA ARG A 154 4.74 -9.26 11.97
C ARG A 154 4.76 -9.04 13.49
N GLY A 155 4.25 -7.89 13.96
CA GLY A 155 4.01 -7.60 15.39
C GLY A 155 2.76 -8.29 15.91
#